data_AF-A0A0E3L6M4-F1
#
_entry.id   AF-A0A0E3L6M4-F1
#
_cell.length_a   1.000
_cell.length_b   1.000
_cell.length_c   1.000
_cell.angle_alpha   90.00
_cell.angle_beta   90.00
_cell.angle_gamma   90.00
#
_symmetry.space_group_name_H-M   'P 1'
#
loop_
_entity.id
_entity.type
_entity.pdbx_description
1 polymer ?
#
loop_
_entity_poly.entity_id
_entity_poly.type
_entity_poly.pdbx_seq_one_letter_code
_entity_poly.pdbx_strand_id
1 'polypeptide(L)'
;MTIMSILSCKVLEDEILWILENDPSIDEIIVVENENSGGILDKMENCGFPNKVLSLDEISELSHNNGNESENYTLLVFLLELGLHSRPENLKNKVYETIETLAPCSSGVLLFYGLCGNVLGNIEEDFASRVPACPVRILRDNTGRVVDDCIGATLGGTEQYLKVLKSVSDVGTYLFTPMFSAAWKELFSIDKMHKDPEKALNMMRMTHEITGYGRVAKLHTGLLYTENFDARIRDFADIFSFEVVELELKGNQKIFDKCYRELKAELSN
;
A
#
# COMPACT_ATOMS: atom_id res chain seq x y z
N MET A 1 8.30 -6.50 -24.36
CA MET A 1 7.65 -5.68 -23.33
C MET A 1 7.37 -6.54 -22.11
N THR A 2 8.03 -6.21 -21.02
CA THR A 2 7.84 -6.85 -19.71
C THR A 2 6.95 -5.93 -18.88
N ILE A 3 5.78 -6.43 -18.45
CA ILE A 3 4.86 -5.64 -17.61
C ILE A 3 4.90 -6.21 -16.19
N MET A 4 5.43 -5.44 -15.24
CA MET A 4 5.23 -5.74 -13.83
C MET A 4 4.02 -4.98 -13.33
N SER A 5 3.03 -5.70 -12.81
CA SER A 5 1.88 -5.09 -12.14
C SER A 5 2.13 -4.97 -10.65
N ILE A 6 1.97 -3.77 -10.10
CA ILE A 6 1.88 -3.52 -8.66
C ILE A 6 0.40 -3.43 -8.28
N LEU A 7 -0.07 -4.42 -7.52
CA LEU A 7 -1.37 -4.38 -6.86
C LEU A 7 -1.17 -3.87 -5.43
N SER A 8 -1.61 -2.66 -5.13
CA SER A 8 -1.30 -2.00 -3.86
C SER A 8 -2.51 -1.56 -3.09
N CYS A 9 -2.39 -1.58 -1.77
CA CYS A 9 -3.25 -0.78 -0.91
C CYS A 9 -2.97 0.69 -1.20
N LYS A 10 -4.01 1.53 -1.30
CA LYS A 10 -3.87 2.97 -1.49
C LYS A 10 -3.00 3.66 -0.42
N VAL A 11 -2.79 3.07 0.75
CA VAL A 11 -1.93 3.67 1.80
C VAL A 11 -0.44 3.62 1.46
N LEU A 12 -0.04 2.86 0.44
CA LEU A 12 1.36 2.63 0.04
C LEU A 12 1.73 3.36 -1.27
N GLU A 13 0.98 4.39 -1.66
CA GLU A 13 1.30 5.22 -2.83
C GLU A 13 2.70 5.84 -2.76
N ASP A 14 3.10 6.29 -1.57
CA ASP A 14 4.40 6.94 -1.38
C ASP A 14 5.54 5.95 -1.66
N GLU A 15 5.40 4.69 -1.25
CA GLU A 15 6.37 3.64 -1.52
C GLU A 15 6.44 3.28 -3.01
N ILE A 16 5.33 3.37 -3.75
CA ILE A 16 5.33 3.21 -5.21
C ILE A 16 6.11 4.34 -5.87
N LEU A 17 5.87 5.60 -5.49
CA LEU A 17 6.60 6.75 -6.03
C LEU A 17 8.09 6.68 -5.73
N TRP A 18 8.45 6.17 -4.55
CA TRP A 18 9.85 5.92 -4.22
C TRP A 18 10.49 4.91 -5.17
N ILE A 19 9.81 3.83 -5.55
CA ILE A 19 10.32 2.89 -6.56
C ILE A 19 10.52 3.58 -7.90
N LEU A 20 9.55 4.39 -8.34
CA LEU A 20 9.63 5.14 -9.61
C LEU A 20 10.83 6.10 -9.63
N GLU A 21 11.10 6.78 -8.52
CA GLU A 21 12.25 7.68 -8.40
C GLU A 21 13.59 6.93 -8.40
N ASN A 22 13.62 5.69 -7.90
CA ASN A 22 14.84 4.92 -7.65
C ASN A 22 15.10 3.80 -8.66
N ASP A 23 14.29 3.70 -9.72
CA ASP A 23 14.52 2.79 -10.84
C ASP A 23 14.40 3.50 -12.19
N PRO A 24 15.52 4.04 -12.72
CA PRO A 24 15.53 4.74 -14.00
C PRO A 24 15.35 3.83 -15.21
N SER A 25 15.25 2.50 -15.01
CA SER A 25 15.04 1.55 -16.10
C SER A 25 13.55 1.27 -16.36
N ILE A 26 12.64 1.95 -15.65
CA ILE A 26 11.21 1.93 -15.98
C ILE A 26 11.00 2.83 -17.21
N ASP A 27 10.66 2.22 -18.34
CA ASP A 27 10.45 2.93 -19.60
C ASP A 27 9.05 3.56 -19.66
N GLU A 28 8.08 2.95 -18.99
CA GLU A 28 6.69 3.37 -19.03
C GLU A 28 5.96 3.09 -17.70
N ILE A 29 5.10 4.02 -17.31
CA ILE A 29 4.24 3.91 -16.14
C ILE A 29 2.79 3.94 -16.63
N ILE A 30 2.02 2.92 -16.27
CA ILE A 30 0.58 2.84 -16.52
C ILE A 30 -0.12 2.84 -15.17
N VAL A 31 -1.08 3.73 -14.97
CA VAL A 31 -1.99 3.70 -13.83
C VAL A 31 -3.36 3.24 -14.33
N VAL A 32 -3.90 2.20 -13.71
CA VAL A 32 -5.25 1.74 -14.04
C VAL A 32 -6.27 2.66 -13.38
N GLU A 33 -7.12 3.28 -14.18
CA GLU A 33 -8.15 4.22 -13.72
C GLU A 33 -9.20 3.50 -12.87
N ASN A 34 -9.38 3.98 -11.65
CA ASN A 34 -10.48 3.58 -10.77
C ASN A 34 -10.76 4.69 -9.74
N GLU A 35 -11.73 4.47 -8.85
CA GLU A 35 -12.10 5.43 -7.80
C GLU A 35 -10.98 5.78 -6.80
N ASN A 36 -9.90 4.99 -6.77
CA ASN A 36 -8.77 5.10 -5.86
C ASN A 36 -7.50 5.65 -6.53
N SER A 37 -7.47 5.85 -7.85
CA SER A 37 -6.27 6.25 -8.58
C SER A 37 -5.94 7.74 -8.52
N GLY A 38 -6.90 8.60 -8.15
CA GLY A 38 -6.69 10.05 -8.14
C GLY A 38 -5.50 10.52 -7.28
N GLY A 39 -5.33 9.92 -6.09
CA GLY A 39 -4.27 10.30 -5.15
C GLY A 39 -2.86 10.10 -5.70
N ILE A 40 -2.59 8.94 -6.31
CA ILE A 40 -1.28 8.67 -6.92
C ILE A 40 -1.06 9.50 -8.18
N LEU A 41 -2.11 9.77 -8.98
CA LEU A 41 -2.00 10.58 -10.19
C LEU A 41 -1.60 12.02 -9.86
N ASP A 42 -2.24 12.63 -8.87
CA ASP A 42 -1.89 13.98 -8.39
C ASP A 42 -0.43 14.04 -7.95
N LYS A 43 0.05 13.02 -7.23
CA LYS A 43 1.44 12.96 -6.79
C LYS A 43 2.42 12.73 -7.93
N MET A 44 2.10 11.86 -8.88
CA MET A 44 2.90 11.65 -10.09
C MET A 44 3.04 12.95 -10.88
N GLU A 45 1.95 13.72 -11.05
CA GLU A 45 1.98 15.04 -11.69
C GLU A 45 2.91 16.00 -10.93
N ASN A 46 2.75 16.11 -9.61
CA ASN A 46 3.57 17.00 -8.77
C ASN A 46 5.06 16.63 -8.77
N CYS A 47 5.38 15.34 -8.88
CA CYS A 47 6.77 14.85 -8.93
C CYS A 47 7.35 14.81 -10.35
N GLY A 48 6.53 15.07 -11.38
CA GLY A 48 6.96 15.02 -12.78
C GLY A 48 7.17 13.61 -13.33
N PHE A 49 6.43 12.62 -12.84
CA PHE A 49 6.42 11.25 -13.39
C PHE A 49 5.42 11.14 -14.55
N PRO A 50 5.86 11.13 -15.82
CA PRO A 50 4.96 10.95 -16.94
C PRO A 50 4.34 9.55 -16.88
N ASN A 51 3.02 9.48 -16.99
CA ASN A 51 2.27 8.24 -16.90
C ASN A 51 1.14 8.21 -17.93
N LYS A 52 0.69 7.00 -18.26
CA LYS A 52 -0.54 6.75 -19.01
C LYS A 52 -1.62 6.30 -18.04
N VAL A 53 -2.83 6.79 -18.26
CA VAL A 53 -4.01 6.34 -17.54
C VAL A 53 -4.82 5.47 -18.47
N LEU A 54 -5.06 4.21 -18.08
CA LEU A 54 -5.84 3.25 -18.85
C LEU A 54 -6.97 2.69 -17.99
N SER A 55 -8.13 2.46 -18.60
CA SER A 55 -9.23 1.71 -18.00
C SER A 55 -8.93 0.20 -17.90
N LEU A 56 -9.76 -0.52 -17.15
CA LEU A 56 -9.69 -1.98 -17.06
C LEU A 56 -9.86 -2.68 -18.41
N ASP A 57 -10.69 -2.12 -19.30
CA ASP A 57 -10.92 -2.70 -20.63
C ASP A 57 -9.68 -2.50 -21.52
N GLU A 58 -9.05 -1.32 -21.46
CA GLU A 58 -7.85 -1.01 -22.25
C GLU A 58 -6.64 -1.84 -21.84
N ILE A 59 -6.47 -2.17 -20.55
CA ILE A 59 -5.36 -3.03 -20.13
C ILE A 59 -5.52 -4.49 -20.60
N SER A 60 -6.74 -4.93 -20.91
CA SER A 60 -6.96 -6.26 -21.47
C SER A 60 -6.43 -6.41 -22.90
N GLU A 61 -6.27 -5.28 -23.59
CA GLU A 61 -5.70 -5.19 -24.94
C GLU A 61 -4.17 -5.11 -24.92
N LEU A 62 -3.55 -4.95 -23.74
CA LEU A 62 -2.09 -5.01 -23.57
C LEU A 62 -1.61 -6.44 -23.83
N SER A 63 -1.34 -6.75 -25.09
CA SER A 63 -0.87 -8.07 -25.51
C SER A 63 0.57 -8.34 -25.07
N HIS A 64 0.84 -9.57 -24.62
CA HIS A 64 2.19 -10.12 -24.56
C HIS A 64 2.73 -10.23 -25.99
N ASN A 65 3.64 -9.34 -26.39
CA ASN A 65 4.33 -9.49 -27.66
C ASN A 65 5.21 -10.76 -27.63
N ASN A 66 4.73 -11.83 -28.28
CA ASN A 66 5.43 -13.10 -28.50
C ASN A 66 6.52 -13.02 -29.60
N GLY A 67 7.27 -11.93 -29.67
CA GLY A 67 8.35 -11.84 -30.66
C GLY A 67 8.90 -10.43 -30.89
N ASN A 68 10.21 -10.32 -30.65
CA ASN A 68 11.18 -9.49 -31.36
C ASN A 68 11.14 -7.95 -31.31
N GLU A 69 10.23 -7.25 -30.61
CA GLU A 69 10.36 -5.79 -30.48
C GLU A 69 10.12 -5.23 -29.05
N SER A 70 11.18 -4.56 -28.56
CA SER A 70 11.40 -3.77 -27.34
C SER A 70 11.65 -4.49 -26.00
N GLU A 71 12.84 -4.17 -25.45
CA GLU A 71 13.31 -4.36 -24.07
C GLU A 71 12.53 -3.50 -23.05
N ASN A 72 11.42 -2.85 -23.47
CA ASN A 72 10.72 -1.90 -22.63
C ASN A 72 10.12 -2.59 -21.40
N TYR A 73 10.46 -2.03 -20.24
CA TYR A 73 9.97 -2.42 -18.94
C TYR A 73 8.90 -1.44 -18.45
N THR A 74 7.66 -1.92 -18.38
CA THR A 74 6.49 -1.14 -18.00
C THR A 74 6.06 -1.50 -16.58
N LEU A 75 5.80 -0.49 -15.76
CA LEU A 75 5.16 -0.66 -14.46
C LEU A 75 3.68 -0.32 -14.56
N LEU A 76 2.80 -1.29 -14.29
CA LEU A 76 1.35 -1.10 -14.23
C LEU A 76 0.93 -1.02 -12.76
N VAL A 77 0.26 0.05 -12.37
CA VAL A 77 -0.16 0.28 -10.97
C VAL A 77 -1.68 0.18 -10.85
N PHE A 78 -2.14 -0.68 -9.95
CA PHE A 78 -3.54 -0.80 -9.58
C PHE A 78 -3.72 -0.59 -8.07
N LEU A 79 -4.54 0.40 -7.69
CA LEU A 79 -4.82 0.73 -6.29
C LEU A 79 -6.19 0.23 -5.85
N LEU A 80 -6.22 -0.48 -4.72
CA LEU A 80 -7.44 -0.88 -4.03
C LEU A 80 -7.81 0.11 -2.91
N GLU A 81 -9.10 0.16 -2.57
CA GLU A 81 -9.65 1.08 -1.56
C GLU A 81 -9.01 0.91 -0.17
N LEU A 82 -9.00 1.99 0.61
CA LEU A 82 -8.50 1.97 1.99
C LEU A 82 -9.44 1.20 2.92
N GLY A 83 -8.86 0.61 3.96
CA GLY A 83 -9.64 -0.02 5.04
C GLY A 83 -10.26 -1.37 4.72
N LEU A 84 -9.94 -2.00 3.57
CA LEU A 84 -10.44 -3.35 3.23
C LEU A 84 -10.16 -4.41 4.31
N HIS A 85 -9.07 -4.25 5.06
CA HIS A 85 -8.71 -5.16 6.16
C HIS A 85 -9.76 -5.20 7.30
N SER A 86 -10.67 -4.22 7.38
CA SER A 86 -11.81 -4.24 8.32
C SER A 86 -12.80 -5.38 8.02
N ARG A 87 -12.78 -5.92 6.81
CA ARG A 87 -13.61 -7.07 6.36
C ARG A 87 -12.71 -8.08 5.63
N PRO A 88 -12.06 -9.01 6.35
CA PRO A 88 -11.01 -9.87 5.79
C PRO A 88 -11.43 -10.69 4.55
N GLU A 89 -12.67 -11.21 4.52
CA GLU A 89 -13.21 -11.93 3.35
C GLU A 89 -13.31 -11.02 2.11
N ASN A 90 -13.78 -9.78 2.30
CA ASN A 90 -13.86 -8.81 1.21
C ASN A 90 -12.48 -8.43 0.69
N LEU A 91 -11.50 -8.27 1.58
CA LEU A 91 -10.11 -8.02 1.18
C LEU A 91 -9.59 -9.16 0.31
N LYS A 92 -9.75 -10.42 0.76
CA LYS A 92 -9.28 -11.58 0.02
C LYS A 92 -9.91 -11.65 -1.37
N ASN A 93 -11.24 -11.59 -1.45
CA ASN A 93 -11.95 -11.70 -2.72
C ASN A 93 -11.51 -10.61 -3.70
N LYS A 94 -11.47 -9.35 -3.26
CA LYS A 94 -11.06 -8.23 -4.12
C LYS A 94 -9.62 -8.37 -4.62
N VAL A 95 -8.69 -8.75 -3.75
CA VAL A 95 -7.29 -8.96 -4.14
C VAL A 95 -7.20 -10.09 -5.18
N TYR A 96 -7.88 -11.22 -4.96
CA TYR A 96 -7.83 -12.37 -5.85
C TYR A 96 -8.46 -12.05 -7.22
N GLU A 97 -9.66 -11.46 -7.24
CA GLU A 97 -10.34 -11.04 -8.47
C GLU A 97 -9.51 -10.02 -9.26
N THR A 98 -8.83 -9.11 -8.57
CA THR A 98 -7.95 -8.13 -9.22
C THR A 98 -6.72 -8.81 -9.82
N ILE A 99 -6.09 -9.75 -9.12
CA ILE A 99 -4.97 -10.53 -9.69
C ILE A 99 -5.42 -11.30 -10.92
N GLU A 100 -6.60 -11.94 -10.88
CA GLU A 100 -7.16 -12.66 -12.04
C GLU A 100 -7.41 -11.73 -13.23
N THR A 101 -7.69 -10.46 -12.98
CA THR A 101 -7.86 -9.42 -14.01
C THR A 101 -6.52 -8.91 -14.56
N LEU A 102 -5.51 -8.75 -13.72
CA LEU A 102 -4.20 -8.20 -14.12
C LEU A 102 -3.26 -9.26 -14.71
N ALA A 103 -3.32 -10.50 -14.23
CA ALA A 103 -2.40 -11.57 -14.64
C ALA A 103 -2.35 -11.82 -16.15
N PRO A 104 -3.46 -11.74 -16.93
CA PRO A 104 -3.43 -11.97 -18.37
C PRO A 104 -2.60 -10.99 -19.19
N CYS A 105 -2.34 -9.78 -18.69
CA CYS A 105 -1.46 -8.80 -19.34
C CYS A 105 -0.12 -8.62 -18.62
N SER A 106 0.06 -9.19 -17.43
CA SER A 106 1.23 -8.98 -16.59
C SER A 106 2.25 -10.10 -16.78
N SER A 107 3.52 -9.74 -16.91
CA SER A 107 4.63 -10.68 -16.79
C SER A 107 4.78 -11.18 -15.34
N GLY A 108 4.40 -10.36 -14.35
CA GLY A 108 4.32 -10.74 -12.94
C GLY A 108 3.53 -9.73 -12.13
N VAL A 109 3.00 -10.15 -10.98
CA VAL A 109 2.26 -9.28 -10.06
C VAL A 109 2.97 -9.20 -8.71
N LEU A 110 3.31 -8.00 -8.28
CA LEU A 110 3.81 -7.71 -6.95
C LEU A 110 2.73 -7.07 -6.10
N LEU A 111 2.40 -7.71 -4.99
CA LEU A 111 1.47 -7.17 -4.02
C LEU A 111 2.19 -6.26 -3.04
N PHE A 112 1.77 -5.00 -3.02
CA PHE A 112 2.08 -4.05 -1.95
C PHE A 112 1.02 -4.21 -0.86
N TYR A 113 1.07 -5.37 -0.21
CA TYR A 113 0.21 -5.77 0.90
C TYR A 113 1.02 -6.62 1.88
N GLY A 114 0.58 -6.63 3.14
CA GLY A 114 0.98 -7.63 4.12
C GLY A 114 -0.08 -8.72 4.26
N LEU A 115 -0.04 -9.47 5.36
CA LEU A 115 -1.04 -10.48 5.72
C LEU A 115 -2.44 -9.90 5.94
N CYS A 116 -2.53 -8.65 6.44
CA CYS A 116 -3.76 -7.86 6.61
C CYS A 116 -4.94 -8.66 7.20
N GLY A 117 -4.71 -9.28 8.37
CA GLY A 117 -5.67 -10.19 9.01
C GLY A 117 -5.47 -11.67 8.65
N ASN A 118 -4.29 -12.02 8.11
CA ASN A 118 -3.86 -13.38 7.76
C ASN A 118 -4.63 -14.03 6.60
N VAL A 119 -5.32 -13.23 5.77
CA VAL A 119 -6.11 -13.75 4.64
C VAL A 119 -5.31 -13.93 3.35
N LEU A 120 -4.16 -13.26 3.23
CA LEU A 120 -3.28 -13.31 2.06
C LEU A 120 -2.07 -14.25 2.23
N GLY A 121 -2.01 -15.04 3.31
CA GLY A 121 -0.84 -15.85 3.65
C GLY A 121 -0.44 -16.92 2.62
N ASN A 122 -1.42 -17.44 1.87
CA ASN A 122 -1.20 -18.51 0.88
C ASN A 122 -1.29 -17.97 -0.57
N ILE A 123 -1.26 -16.66 -0.76
CA ILE A 123 -1.61 -16.06 -2.07
C ILE A 123 -0.66 -16.50 -3.19
N GLU A 124 0.64 -16.57 -2.92
CA GLU A 124 1.62 -17.00 -3.92
C GLU A 124 1.40 -18.46 -4.33
N GLU A 125 1.06 -19.34 -3.38
CA GLU A 125 0.79 -20.77 -3.61
C GLU A 125 -0.52 -20.98 -4.36
N ASP A 126 -1.56 -20.23 -3.98
CA ASP A 126 -2.87 -20.26 -4.63
C ASP A 126 -2.74 -19.91 -6.12
N PHE A 127 -1.96 -18.87 -6.46
CA PHE A 127 -1.80 -18.41 -7.84
C PHE A 127 -0.74 -19.14 -8.65
N ALA A 128 0.26 -19.76 -8.01
CA ALA A 128 1.21 -20.63 -8.71
C ALA A 128 0.52 -21.74 -9.51
N SER A 129 -0.64 -22.21 -9.04
CA SER A 129 -1.46 -23.21 -9.74
C SER A 129 -2.45 -22.61 -10.76
N ARG A 130 -2.94 -21.38 -10.53
CA ARG A 130 -3.99 -20.74 -11.34
C ARG A 130 -3.45 -20.01 -12.57
N VAL A 131 -2.32 -19.32 -12.42
CA VAL A 131 -1.71 -18.47 -13.45
C VAL A 131 -0.20 -18.73 -13.54
N PRO A 132 0.22 -19.96 -13.92
CA PRO A 132 1.63 -20.37 -13.84
C PRO A 132 2.60 -19.54 -14.70
N ALA A 133 2.09 -18.81 -15.70
CA ALA A 133 2.86 -17.91 -16.55
C ALA A 133 3.11 -16.52 -15.93
N CYS A 134 2.46 -16.20 -14.81
CA CYS A 134 2.52 -14.89 -14.17
C CYS A 134 2.82 -15.07 -12.66
N PRO A 135 4.10 -15.03 -12.24
CA PRO A 135 4.45 -15.12 -10.83
C PRO A 135 3.78 -14.01 -10.01
N VAL A 136 3.10 -14.42 -8.95
CA VAL A 136 2.54 -13.54 -7.92
C VAL A 136 3.49 -13.55 -6.72
N ARG A 137 3.87 -12.36 -6.24
CA ARG A 137 4.73 -12.18 -5.07
C ARG A 137 4.12 -11.21 -4.07
N ILE A 138 4.32 -11.44 -2.78
CA ILE A 138 3.90 -10.54 -1.70
C ILE A 138 5.11 -10.05 -0.90
N LEU A 139 4.98 -8.91 -0.21
CA LEU A 139 6.06 -8.32 0.56
C LEU A 139 6.57 -9.28 1.66
N ARG A 140 7.86 -9.60 1.58
CA ARG A 140 8.57 -10.46 2.53
C ARG A 140 9.78 -9.74 3.13
N ASP A 141 9.99 -9.92 4.42
CA ASP A 141 11.18 -9.43 5.09
C ASP A 141 12.44 -10.23 4.71
N ASN A 142 13.59 -9.86 5.29
CA ASN A 142 14.88 -10.51 5.01
C ASN A 142 14.97 -11.97 5.50
N THR A 143 14.02 -12.42 6.32
CA THR A 143 13.91 -13.82 6.76
C THR A 143 13.04 -14.65 5.81
N GLY A 144 12.44 -14.01 4.81
CA GLY A 144 11.49 -14.63 3.88
C GLY A 144 10.07 -14.68 4.43
N ARG A 145 9.79 -14.11 5.61
CA ARG A 145 8.45 -14.07 6.19
C ARG A 145 7.62 -12.96 5.54
N VAL A 146 6.36 -13.25 5.22
CA VAL A 146 5.39 -12.25 4.76
C VAL A 146 5.15 -11.22 5.87
N VAL A 147 5.23 -9.93 5.53
CA VAL A 147 5.01 -8.84 6.48
C VAL A 147 3.57 -8.80 6.97
N ASP A 148 3.34 -8.39 8.22
CA ASP A 148 2.00 -8.47 8.82
C ASP A 148 1.00 -7.48 8.19
N ASP A 149 1.44 -6.24 7.92
CA ASP A 149 0.64 -5.18 7.29
C ASP A 149 1.55 -4.10 6.67
N CYS A 150 0.95 -3.01 6.17
CA CYS A 150 1.66 -1.86 5.60
C CYS A 150 2.62 -1.16 6.57
N ILE A 151 2.30 -1.14 7.87
CA ILE A 151 3.17 -0.53 8.90
C ILE A 151 4.36 -1.46 9.17
N GLY A 152 4.12 -2.76 9.29
CA GLY A 152 5.17 -3.77 9.41
C GLY A 152 6.13 -3.75 8.22
N ALA A 153 5.60 -3.60 6.99
CA ALA A 153 6.42 -3.42 5.79
C ALA A 153 7.32 -2.18 5.88
N THR A 154 6.72 -1.05 6.28
CA THR A 154 7.41 0.25 6.45
C THR A 154 8.49 0.19 7.54
N LEU A 155 8.27 -0.55 8.62
CA LEU A 155 9.24 -0.69 9.72
C LEU A 155 10.37 -1.67 9.42
N GLY A 156 10.31 -2.41 8.31
CA GLY A 156 11.32 -3.38 7.92
C GLY A 156 11.06 -4.81 8.42
N GLY A 157 9.81 -5.15 8.71
CA GLY A 157 9.36 -6.51 9.01
C GLY A 157 8.82 -6.69 10.43
N THR A 158 8.41 -7.92 10.74
CA THR A 158 7.69 -8.23 11.99
C THR A 158 8.51 -7.93 13.24
N GLU A 159 9.81 -8.22 13.26
CA GLU A 159 10.62 -8.03 14.47
C GLU A 159 10.67 -6.56 14.89
N GLN A 160 10.86 -5.66 13.92
CA GLN A 160 10.92 -4.21 14.13
C GLN A 160 9.54 -3.67 14.47
N TYR A 161 8.51 -4.19 13.82
CA TYR A 161 7.13 -3.84 14.16
C TYR A 161 6.78 -4.18 15.61
N LEU A 162 7.11 -5.39 16.07
CA LEU A 162 6.86 -5.80 17.46
C LEU A 162 7.67 -4.98 18.46
N LYS A 163 8.89 -4.56 18.13
CA LYS A 163 9.68 -3.63 18.97
C LYS A 163 8.96 -2.29 19.14
N VAL A 164 8.42 -1.73 18.06
CA VAL A 164 7.65 -0.48 18.10
C VAL A 164 6.38 -0.67 18.92
N LEU A 165 5.58 -1.70 18.64
CA LEU A 165 4.35 -1.98 19.38
C LEU A 165 4.60 -2.13 20.88
N LYS A 166 5.70 -2.80 21.27
CA LYS A 166 6.10 -2.94 22.68
C LYS A 166 6.52 -1.60 23.30
N SER A 167 7.14 -0.70 22.54
CA SER A 167 7.58 0.60 23.04
C SER A 167 6.43 1.56 23.35
N VAL A 168 5.23 1.31 22.78
CA VAL A 168 4.03 2.15 22.96
C VAL A 168 2.84 1.38 23.54
N SER A 169 3.07 0.21 24.14
CA SER A 169 1.99 -0.71 24.54
C SER A 169 1.21 -0.32 25.80
N ASP A 170 1.67 0.70 26.52
CA ASP A 170 1.06 1.16 27.78
C ASP A 170 -0.26 1.93 27.57
N VAL A 171 -0.46 2.51 26.39
CA VAL A 171 -1.70 3.22 25.98
C VAL A 171 -2.01 2.86 24.54
N GLY A 172 -3.30 2.72 24.18
CA GLY A 172 -3.69 2.49 22.80
C GLY A 172 -3.15 3.60 21.90
N THR A 173 -2.31 3.21 20.94
CA THR A 173 -1.50 4.12 20.14
C THR A 173 -1.67 3.80 18.65
N TYR A 174 -2.13 4.76 17.86
CA TYR A 174 -2.08 4.65 16.40
C TYR A 174 -0.67 4.90 15.88
N LEU A 175 -0.22 4.14 14.89
CA LEU A 175 1.03 4.40 14.19
C LEU A 175 0.70 5.05 12.84
N PHE A 176 1.00 6.34 12.69
CA PHE A 176 0.69 7.06 11.46
C PHE A 176 1.94 7.24 10.62
N THR A 177 1.92 6.71 9.40
CA THR A 177 2.79 7.16 8.30
C THR A 177 2.25 8.48 7.72
N PRO A 178 3.01 9.18 6.85
CA PRO A 178 2.49 10.33 6.12
C PRO A 178 1.17 10.01 5.41
N MET A 179 1.11 8.88 4.70
CA MET A 179 -0.11 8.44 4.02
C MET A 179 -1.28 8.15 4.95
N PHE A 180 -1.04 7.49 6.08
CA PHE A 180 -2.10 7.27 7.06
C PHE A 180 -2.64 8.62 7.57
N SER A 181 -1.76 9.58 7.86
CA SER A 181 -2.16 10.91 8.34
C SER A 181 -2.99 11.70 7.32
N ALA A 182 -2.76 11.50 6.02
CA ALA A 182 -3.54 12.14 4.98
C ALA A 182 -4.92 11.48 4.80
N ALA A 183 -5.02 10.18 5.07
CA ALA A 183 -6.19 9.38 4.74
C ALA A 183 -6.96 8.82 5.96
N TRP A 184 -6.66 9.26 7.18
CA TRP A 184 -7.23 8.67 8.40
C TRP A 184 -8.77 8.69 8.44
N LYS A 185 -9.41 9.72 7.87
CA LYS A 185 -10.87 9.82 7.80
C LYS A 185 -11.48 8.72 6.93
N GLU A 186 -10.84 8.42 5.80
CA GLU A 186 -11.22 7.35 4.87
C GLU A 186 -10.94 5.99 5.50
N LEU A 187 -9.75 5.81 6.10
CA LEU A 187 -9.34 4.59 6.78
C LEU A 187 -10.27 4.20 7.94
N PHE A 188 -10.71 5.17 8.73
CA PHE A 188 -11.70 4.94 9.79
C PHE A 188 -13.14 4.96 9.27
N SER A 189 -13.34 5.19 7.97
CA SER A 189 -14.66 5.23 7.34
C SER A 189 -15.62 6.17 8.10
N ILE A 190 -15.13 7.35 8.49
CA ILE A 190 -15.87 8.32 9.31
C ILE A 190 -17.23 8.65 8.67
N ASP A 191 -17.25 8.84 7.34
CA ASP A 191 -18.47 9.16 6.59
C ASP A 191 -19.51 8.00 6.58
N LYS A 192 -19.07 6.76 6.82
CA LYS A 192 -19.94 5.58 6.94
C LYS A 192 -20.50 5.41 8.35
N MET A 193 -19.94 6.07 9.37
CA MET A 193 -20.42 5.98 10.75
C MET A 193 -21.72 6.76 10.96
N HIS A 194 -21.79 7.97 10.42
CA HIS A 194 -22.96 8.83 10.55
C HIS A 194 -22.97 9.91 9.46
N LYS A 195 -24.17 10.31 8.97
CA LYS A 195 -24.32 11.34 7.92
C LYS A 195 -23.90 12.75 8.35
N ASP A 196 -24.00 13.02 9.65
CA ASP A 196 -23.54 14.25 10.31
C ASP A 196 -22.10 14.05 10.79
N PRO A 197 -21.11 14.81 10.24
CA PRO A 197 -19.70 14.65 10.57
C PRO A 197 -19.38 14.82 12.05
N GLU A 198 -20.05 15.75 12.75
CA GLU A 198 -19.80 15.99 14.18
C GLU A 198 -20.25 14.78 15.02
N LYS A 199 -21.38 14.17 14.65
CA LYS A 199 -21.83 12.94 15.32
C LYS A 199 -20.92 11.76 15.02
N ALA A 200 -20.41 11.64 13.80
CA ALA A 200 -19.44 10.60 13.45
C ALA A 200 -18.15 10.73 14.28
N LEU A 201 -17.60 11.95 14.41
CA LEU A 201 -16.44 12.22 15.24
C LEU A 201 -16.70 11.93 16.73
N ASN A 202 -17.87 12.29 17.24
CA ASN A 202 -18.25 11.97 18.62
C ASN A 202 -18.34 10.45 18.87
N MET A 203 -18.90 9.68 17.92
CA MET A 203 -18.93 8.22 18.01
C MET A 203 -17.52 7.62 18.01
N MET A 204 -16.62 8.14 17.18
CA MET A 204 -15.23 7.72 17.17
C MET A 204 -14.53 8.06 18.49
N ARG A 205 -14.77 9.25 19.06
CA ARG A 205 -14.23 9.63 20.38
C ARG A 205 -14.68 8.68 21.48
N MET A 206 -15.97 8.34 21.54
CA MET A 206 -16.49 7.33 22.48
C MET A 206 -15.83 5.96 22.27
N THR A 207 -15.58 5.57 21.01
CA THR A 207 -14.90 4.30 20.69
C THR A 207 -13.47 4.31 21.21
N HIS A 208 -12.72 5.40 21.02
CA HIS A 208 -11.37 5.55 21.56
C HIS A 208 -11.35 5.47 23.08
N GLU A 209 -12.28 6.14 23.77
CA GLU A 209 -12.40 6.09 25.23
C GLU A 209 -12.64 4.66 25.75
N ILE A 210 -13.57 3.93 25.12
CA ILE A 210 -13.89 2.55 25.50
C ILE A 210 -12.71 1.60 25.23
N THR A 211 -11.97 1.83 24.15
CA THR A 211 -10.86 0.96 23.73
C THR A 211 -9.51 1.34 24.36
N GLY A 212 -9.44 2.45 25.07
CA GLY A 212 -8.21 2.95 25.71
C GLY A 212 -7.21 3.56 24.73
N TYR A 213 -7.65 3.98 23.54
CA TYR A 213 -6.83 4.75 22.62
C TYR A 213 -6.72 6.20 23.08
N GLY A 214 -5.49 6.69 23.16
CA GLY A 214 -5.21 8.06 23.61
C GLY A 214 -3.93 8.65 23.02
N ARG A 215 -3.26 7.94 22.10
CA ARG A 215 -2.00 8.37 21.49
C ARG A 215 -1.99 8.18 19.99
N VAL A 216 -1.27 9.07 19.33
CA VAL A 216 -0.86 8.91 17.93
C VAL A 216 0.66 9.04 17.85
N ALA A 217 1.31 7.98 17.40
CA ALA A 217 2.73 7.94 17.17
C ALA A 217 3.06 8.29 15.72
N LYS A 218 4.01 9.20 15.54
CA LYS A 218 4.49 9.63 14.24
C LYS A 218 5.55 8.67 13.73
N LEU A 219 5.22 7.93 12.67
CA LEU A 219 6.14 7.05 11.97
C LEU A 219 6.70 7.76 10.73
N HIS A 220 7.89 8.34 10.88
CA HIS A 220 8.59 8.96 9.76
C HIS A 220 9.11 7.91 8.78
N THR A 221 8.64 7.95 7.53
CA THR A 221 9.08 7.03 6.47
C THR A 221 10.28 7.59 5.68
N GLY A 222 10.61 8.86 5.86
CA GLY A 222 11.61 9.57 5.05
C GLY A 222 11.10 10.03 3.69
N LEU A 223 9.86 9.69 3.32
CA LEU A 223 9.24 10.07 2.05
C LEU A 223 8.54 11.43 2.19
N LEU A 224 8.57 12.21 1.10
CA LEU A 224 8.07 13.60 1.07
C LEU A 224 6.92 13.81 0.08
N TYR A 225 6.38 12.73 -0.51
CA TYR A 225 5.27 12.82 -1.48
C TYR A 225 3.93 13.17 -0.85
N THR A 226 3.82 13.04 0.48
CA THR A 226 2.65 13.45 1.25
C THR A 226 2.98 14.65 2.13
N GLU A 227 2.45 15.80 1.76
CA GLU A 227 2.71 17.07 2.44
C GLU A 227 1.99 17.20 3.79
N ASN A 228 2.51 18.12 4.62
CA ASN A 228 1.88 18.57 5.86
C ASN A 228 1.70 17.47 6.92
N PHE A 229 2.56 16.45 6.92
CA PHE A 229 2.49 15.34 7.88
C PHE A 229 2.38 15.80 9.34
N ASP A 230 3.22 16.75 9.76
CA ASP A 230 3.19 17.33 11.10
C ASP A 230 1.86 17.99 11.46
N ALA A 231 1.30 18.78 10.55
CA ALA A 231 0.04 19.46 10.77
C ALA A 231 -1.11 18.45 10.86
N ARG A 232 -1.14 17.46 9.96
CA ARG A 232 -2.19 16.41 9.95
C ARG A 232 -2.20 15.56 11.21
N ILE A 233 -1.03 15.26 11.77
CA ILE A 233 -0.90 14.55 13.06
C ILE A 233 -1.49 15.40 14.19
N ARG A 234 -1.18 16.70 14.23
CA ARG A 234 -1.73 17.61 15.24
C ARG A 234 -3.24 17.76 15.08
N ASP A 235 -3.75 17.91 13.86
CA ASP A 235 -5.19 17.98 13.61
C ASP A 235 -5.91 16.74 14.15
N PHE A 236 -5.40 15.54 13.89
CA PHE A 236 -5.95 14.31 14.45
C PHE A 236 -5.88 14.30 15.98
N ALA A 237 -4.74 14.68 16.54
CA ALA A 237 -4.54 14.74 17.99
C ALA A 237 -5.48 15.72 18.66
N ASP A 238 -5.69 16.91 18.09
CA ASP A 238 -6.57 17.94 18.63
C ASP A 238 -8.05 17.51 18.56
N ILE A 239 -8.47 16.88 17.45
CA ILE A 239 -9.84 16.36 17.29
C ILE A 239 -10.19 15.32 18.36
N PHE A 240 -9.25 14.45 18.72
CA PHE A 240 -9.51 13.35 19.68
C PHE A 240 -8.88 13.54 21.06
N SER A 241 -8.20 14.66 21.28
CA SER A 241 -7.42 14.94 22.51
C SER A 241 -6.35 13.88 22.79
N PHE A 242 -5.64 13.44 21.75
CA PHE A 242 -4.59 12.44 21.86
C PHE A 242 -3.23 13.07 22.15
N GLU A 243 -2.38 12.34 22.86
CA GLU A 243 -0.95 12.67 22.98
C GLU A 243 -0.22 12.27 21.68
N VAL A 244 0.62 13.17 21.17
CA VAL A 244 1.50 12.90 20.03
C VAL A 244 2.82 12.33 20.54
N VAL A 245 3.21 11.17 20.01
CA VAL A 245 4.47 10.49 20.35
C VAL A 245 5.38 10.44 19.13
N GLU A 246 6.67 10.72 19.32
CA GLU A 246 7.69 10.51 18.29
C GLU A 246 8.33 9.14 18.48
N LEU A 247 8.39 8.34 17.42
CA LEU A 247 9.06 7.04 17.47
C LEU A 247 10.56 7.20 17.25
N GLU A 248 11.37 6.49 18.05
CA GLU A 248 12.83 6.43 17.83
C GLU A 248 13.17 5.70 16.52
N LEU A 249 12.42 4.64 16.21
CA LEU A 249 12.60 3.87 14.97
C LEU A 249 11.88 4.57 13.81
N LYS A 250 12.63 4.84 12.74
CA LYS A 250 12.10 5.38 11.49
C LYS A 250 11.69 4.25 10.54
N GLY A 251 10.65 4.51 9.76
CA GLY A 251 10.29 3.71 8.59
C GLY A 251 11.35 3.79 7.49
N ASN A 252 11.30 2.86 6.56
CA ASN A 252 12.22 2.75 5.42
C ASN A 252 11.59 1.93 4.28
N GLN A 253 12.24 1.97 3.11
CA GLN A 253 11.72 1.37 1.88
C GLN A 253 12.39 0.03 1.53
N LYS A 254 13.19 -0.56 2.44
CA LYS A 254 14.05 -1.72 2.13
C LYS A 254 13.26 -2.95 1.68
N ILE A 255 12.12 -3.24 2.30
CA ILE A 255 11.29 -4.39 1.93
C ILE A 255 10.67 -4.18 0.55
N PHE A 256 10.15 -2.99 0.28
CA PHE A 256 9.57 -2.65 -1.02
C PHE A 256 10.62 -2.75 -2.14
N ASP A 257 11.79 -2.14 -1.95
CA ASP A 257 12.91 -2.20 -2.91
C ASP A 257 13.36 -3.64 -3.17
N LYS A 258 13.57 -4.41 -2.09
CA LYS A 258 14.00 -5.81 -2.18
C LYS A 258 13.02 -6.64 -2.98
N CYS A 259 11.74 -6.67 -2.58
CA CYS A 259 10.73 -7.50 -3.23
C CYS A 259 10.49 -7.07 -4.68
N TYR A 260 10.52 -5.77 -4.96
CA TYR A 260 10.45 -5.23 -6.31
C TYR A 260 11.61 -5.70 -7.19
N ARG A 261 12.86 -5.55 -6.73
CA ARG A 261 14.05 -5.98 -7.48
C ARG A 261 14.11 -7.48 -7.67
N GLU A 262 13.70 -8.26 -6.66
CA GLU A 262 13.62 -9.71 -6.73
C GLU A 262 12.66 -10.17 -7.84
N LEU A 263 11.42 -9.64 -7.87
CA LEU A 263 10.49 -9.98 -8.94
C LEU A 263 11.00 -9.47 -10.29
N LYS A 264 11.53 -8.24 -10.37
CA LYS A 264 12.05 -7.69 -11.62
C LYS A 264 13.16 -8.57 -12.22
N ALA A 265 14.06 -9.08 -11.38
CA ALA A 265 15.09 -10.01 -11.80
C ALA A 265 14.50 -11.36 -12.25
N GLU A 266 13.46 -11.86 -11.56
CA GLU A 266 12.72 -13.06 -11.98
C GLU A 266 12.10 -12.90 -13.37
N LEU A 267 11.53 -11.72 -13.68
CA LEU A 267 10.89 -11.42 -14.97
C LEU A 267 11.89 -11.16 -16.12
N SER A 268 13.17 -11.04 -15.81
CA SER A 268 14.24 -10.79 -16.78
C SER A 268 14.98 -12.07 -17.20
N ASN A 269 14.67 -13.21 -16.58
CA ASN A 269 15.25 -14.53 -16.88
C ASN A 269 14.31 -15.38 -17.75
#